data_AF-A0A943KCW4-F1
#
_entry.id   AF-A0A943KCW4-F1
#
_cell.length_a   1.000
_cell.length_b   1.000
_cell.length_c   1.000
_cell.angle_alpha   90.00
_cell.angle_beta   90.00
_cell.angle_gamma   90.00
#
_symmetry.space_group_name_H-M   'P 1'
#
loop_
_entity.id
_entity.type
_entity.pdbx_description
1 polymer ?
#
loop_
_entity_poly.entity_id
_entity_poly.type
_entity_poly.pdbx_seq_one_letter_code
_entity_poly.pdbx_strand_id
1 'polypeptide(L)'
;MIGIGNWGCHIDTMFFKGDVKFTITDNGGEYGFELHMDGPIPEFQIKEIKEENGDTLHAITNVEMLPGKDIDVALTFAGDTFNGVIKVPFLGKIKLNDGFRIAE
;
A
#
# COMPACT_ATOMS: atom_id res chain seq x y z
N MET A 1 -9.03 9.74 9.60
CA MET A 1 -8.48 8.68 8.74
C MET A 1 -7.09 9.12 8.29
N ILE A 2 -6.09 8.28 8.52
CA ILE A 2 -4.67 8.51 8.23
C ILE A 2 -4.39 8.28 6.74
N GLY A 3 -3.48 9.08 6.17
CA GLY A 3 -2.94 8.78 4.84
C GLY A 3 -3.88 9.06 3.67
N ILE A 4 -5.00 9.75 3.86
CA ILE A 4 -5.89 10.16 2.75
C ILE A 4 -5.13 11.03 1.75
N GLY A 5 -5.20 10.68 0.46
CA GLY A 5 -4.56 11.39 -0.64
C GLY A 5 -3.94 10.46 -1.68
N ASN A 6 -3.27 11.08 -2.65
CA ASN A 6 -2.51 10.40 -3.70
C ASN A 6 -1.05 10.24 -3.28
N TRP A 7 -0.51 9.05 -3.48
CA TRP A 7 0.82 8.67 -3.02
C TRP A 7 1.57 7.96 -4.14
N GLY A 8 2.89 8.14 -4.15
CA GLY A 8 3.81 7.49 -5.06
C GLY A 8 4.96 6.86 -4.29
N CYS A 9 5.48 5.74 -4.78
CA CYS A 9 6.75 5.20 -4.33
C CYS A 9 7.46 4.48 -5.46
N HIS A 10 8.79 4.46 -5.38
CA HIS A 10 9.61 3.64 -6.24
C HIS A 10 9.90 2.31 -5.53
N ILE A 11 9.64 1.21 -6.22
CA ILE A 11 9.98 -0.13 -5.75
C ILE A 11 11.14 -0.61 -6.61
N ASP A 12 12.30 -0.88 -6.01
CA ASP A 12 13.40 -1.57 -6.65
C ASP A 12 13.78 -2.79 -5.81
N THR A 13 13.18 -3.92 -6.16
CA THR A 13 13.47 -5.23 -5.57
C THR A 13 13.89 -6.22 -6.64
N MET A 14 14.40 -7.38 -6.21
CA MET A 14 14.74 -8.46 -7.14
C MET A 14 13.51 -8.99 -7.92
N PHE A 15 12.30 -8.82 -7.39
CA PHE A 15 11.06 -9.38 -7.94
C PHE A 15 10.17 -8.34 -8.61
N PHE A 16 10.21 -7.10 -8.14
CA PHE A 16 9.40 -5.99 -8.63
C PHE A 16 10.26 -4.75 -8.77
N LYS A 17 10.22 -4.13 -9.95
CA LYS A 17 10.88 -2.85 -10.24
C LYS A 17 9.89 -1.92 -10.93
N GLY A 18 9.72 -0.72 -10.40
CA GLY A 18 8.88 0.30 -11.02
C GLY A 18 8.30 1.30 -10.03
N ASP A 19 7.65 2.32 -10.59
CA ASP A 19 6.92 3.31 -9.82
C ASP A 19 5.48 2.84 -9.62
N VAL A 20 5.04 2.84 -8.35
CA VAL A 20 3.67 2.53 -7.97
C VAL A 20 3.04 3.79 -7.41
N LYS A 21 1.84 4.11 -7.91
CA LYS A 21 1.01 5.18 -7.37
C LYS A 21 -0.26 4.56 -6.78
N PHE A 22 -0.78 5.14 -5.72
CA PHE A 22 -2.04 4.70 -5.14
C PHE A 22 -2.76 5.87 -4.50
N THR A 23 -4.08 5.74 -4.40
CA THR A 23 -4.95 6.72 -3.80
C THR A 23 -5.66 6.09 -2.62
N ILE A 24 -5.67 6.80 -1.50
CA ILE A 24 -6.44 6.45 -0.30
C ILE A 24 -7.54 7.49 -0.14
N THR A 25 -8.80 7.05 -0.09
CA THR A 25 -9.98 7.92 0.04
C THR A 25 -10.77 7.61 1.31
N ASP A 26 -11.54 8.60 1.77
CA ASP A 26 -12.55 8.44 2.81
C ASP A 26 -13.92 8.31 2.13
N ASN A 27 -14.53 7.12 2.24
CA ASN A 27 -15.86 6.80 1.71
C ASN A 27 -16.88 6.70 2.85
N GLY A 28 -17.11 7.82 3.54
CA GLY A 28 -18.12 7.90 4.61
C GLY A 28 -17.69 7.21 5.90
N GLY A 29 -16.40 7.26 6.24
CA GLY A 29 -15.80 6.62 7.41
C GLY A 29 -15.13 5.29 7.13
N GLU A 30 -15.18 4.81 5.88
CA GLU A 30 -14.47 3.61 5.40
C GLU A 30 -13.36 3.98 4.43
N TYR A 31 -12.26 3.23 4.45
CA TYR A 31 -11.13 3.47 3.55
C TYR A 31 -11.42 2.94 2.15
N GLY A 32 -11.24 3.79 1.14
CA GLY A 32 -11.14 3.39 -0.27
C GLY A 32 -9.68 3.33 -0.72
N PHE A 33 -9.37 2.40 -1.62
CA PHE A 33 -8.02 2.24 -2.17
C PHE A 33 -8.07 2.03 -3.68
N GLU A 34 -7.24 2.78 -4.39
CA GLU A 34 -7.03 2.61 -5.83
C GLU A 34 -5.52 2.48 -6.10
N LEU A 35 -5.15 1.51 -6.93
CA LEU A 35 -3.77 1.27 -7.35
C LEU A 35 -3.61 1.74 -8.80
N HIS A 36 -2.54 2.47 -9.07
CA HIS A 36 -2.18 2.95 -10.39
C HIS A 36 -0.73 2.56 -10.68
N MET A 37 -0.54 1.69 -11.66
CA MET A 37 0.78 1.23 -12.10
C MET A 37 0.81 1.06 -13.61
N ASP A 38 1.99 1.17 -14.21
CA ASP A 38 2.18 0.89 -15.62
C ASP A 38 2.09 -0.63 -15.84
N GLY A 39 1.00 -1.09 -16.47
CA GLY A 39 0.76 -2.51 -16.75
C GLY A 39 -0.55 -3.04 -16.13
N PRO A 40 -0.74 -4.37 -16.12
CA PRO A 40 -1.92 -4.96 -15.52
C PRO A 40 -1.91 -4.76 -14.00
N ILE A 41 -2.98 -4.15 -13.49
CA ILE A 41 -3.23 -4.05 -12.05
C ILE A 41 -3.83 -5.38 -11.59
N PRO A 42 -3.21 -6.10 -10.66
CA PRO A 42 -3.77 -7.35 -10.15
C PRO A 42 -5.04 -7.07 -9.36
N GLU A 43 -6.04 -7.94 -9.48
CA GLU A 43 -7.20 -7.88 -8.59
C GLU A 43 -6.76 -8.15 -7.14
N PHE A 44 -7.19 -7.30 -6.22
CA PHE A 44 -6.90 -7.41 -4.79
C PHE A 44 -8.13 -7.15 -3.93
N GLN A 45 -8.10 -7.70 -2.72
CA GLN A 45 -9.16 -7.55 -1.74
C GLN A 45 -8.57 -7.23 -0.37
N ILE A 46 -9.06 -6.17 0.25
CA ILE A 46 -8.69 -5.80 1.62
C ILE A 46 -9.61 -6.53 2.58
N LYS A 47 -9.03 -7.34 3.47
CA LYS A 47 -9.77 -8.09 4.50
C LYS A 47 -9.93 -7.30 5.79
N GLU A 48 -8.87 -6.61 6.16
CA GLU A 48 -8.80 -5.87 7.42
C GLU A 48 -8.00 -4.59 7.19
N ILE A 49 -8.44 -3.53 7.83
CA ILE A 49 -7.71 -2.27 7.92
C ILE A 49 -7.82 -1.71 9.32
N LYS A 50 -6.70 -1.19 9.82
CA LYS A 50 -6.63 -0.56 11.14
C LYS A 50 -5.59 0.54 11.17
N GLU A 51 -5.86 1.56 11.96
CA GLU A 51 -4.90 2.60 12.30
C GLU A 51 -4.10 2.13 13.53
N GLU A 52 -2.78 2.26 13.47
CA GLU A 52 -1.85 1.91 14.53
C GLU A 52 -0.97 3.12 14.87
N ASN A 53 -0.66 3.30 16.16
CA ASN A 53 0.29 4.29 16.67
C ASN A 53 0.05 5.76 16.27
N GLY A 54 -1.12 6.08 15.68
CA GLY A 54 -1.52 7.43 15.28
C GLY A 54 -0.96 7.91 13.93
N ASP A 55 -0.07 7.16 13.30
CA ASP A 55 0.59 7.52 12.05
C ASP A 55 0.68 6.36 11.03
N THR A 56 0.25 5.16 11.41
CA THR A 56 0.44 3.95 10.61
C THR A 56 -0.90 3.37 10.20
N LEU A 57 -1.05 3.08 8.91
CA LEU A 57 -2.17 2.33 8.35
C LEU A 57 -1.72 0.91 8.07
N HIS A 58 -2.34 -0.05 8.74
CA HIS A 58 -2.06 -1.47 8.58
C HIS A 58 -3.24 -2.15 7.90
N ALA A 59 -2.95 -2.92 6.85
CA ALA A 59 -3.94 -3.66 6.09
C ALA A 59 -3.52 -5.12 5.88
N ILE A 60 -4.51 -6.01 5.92
CA ILE A 60 -4.38 -7.39 5.44
C ILE A 60 -5.09 -7.48 4.10
N THR A 61 -4.36 -7.88 3.06
CA THR A 61 -4.88 -7.95 1.69
C THR A 61 -4.61 -9.31 1.05
N ASN A 62 -5.40 -9.65 0.04
CA ASN A 62 -5.17 -10.79 -0.85
C ASN A 62 -5.07 -10.27 -2.28
N VAL A 63 -4.25 -10.94 -3.08
CA VAL A 63 -4.08 -10.65 -4.51
C VAL A 63 -4.31 -11.93 -5.30
N GLU A 64 -4.91 -11.83 -6.48
CA GLU A 64 -5.24 -13.00 -7.31
C GLU A 64 -4.04 -13.90 -7.63
N MET A 65 -2.85 -13.30 -7.76
CA MET A 65 -1.59 -13.98 -8.07
C MET A 65 -1.07 -14.83 -6.90
N LEU A 66 -1.62 -14.67 -5.69
CA LEU A 66 -1.28 -15.44 -4.49
C LEU A 66 -2.57 -15.94 -3.80
N PRO A 67 -3.29 -16.88 -4.43
CA PRO A 67 -4.61 -17.30 -3.95
C PRO A 67 -4.52 -17.97 -2.57
N GLY A 68 -5.42 -17.55 -1.67
CA GLY A 68 -5.50 -18.08 -0.30
C GLY A 68 -4.36 -17.66 0.63
N LYS A 69 -3.61 -16.62 0.26
CA LYS A 69 -2.46 -16.11 1.03
C LYS A 69 -2.64 -14.65 1.39
N ASP A 70 -2.47 -14.36 2.67
CA ASP A 70 -2.53 -13.01 3.20
C ASP A 70 -1.20 -12.27 3.00
N ILE A 71 -1.31 -11.05 2.49
CA ILE A 71 -0.24 -10.06 2.42
C ILE A 71 -0.51 -9.04 3.52
N ASP A 72 0.50 -8.79 4.33
CA ASP A 72 0.47 -7.81 5.41
C ASP A 72 1.17 -6.54 4.93
N VAL A 73 0.45 -5.43 4.96
CA VAL A 73 0.92 -4.12 4.50
C VAL A 73 0.84 -3.16 5.68
N ALA A 74 1.94 -2.47 5.97
CA ALA A 74 1.97 -1.36 6.90
C ALA A 74 2.57 -0.14 6.22
N LEU A 75 1.86 0.99 6.24
CA LEU A 75 2.30 2.28 5.73
C LEU A 75 2.31 3.30 6.87
N THR A 76 3.47 3.87 7.19
CA THR A 76 3.65 4.89 8.22
C THR A 76 3.86 6.24 7.55
N PHE A 77 2.96 7.19 7.84
CA PHE A 77 2.89 8.49 7.20
C PHE A 77 3.55 9.58 8.05
N ALA A 78 4.30 10.48 7.41
CA ALA A 78 4.94 11.61 8.04
C ALA A 78 4.85 12.84 7.11
N GLY A 79 3.82 13.66 7.30
CA GLY A 79 3.54 14.80 6.43
C GLY A 79 3.26 14.35 5.00
N ASP A 80 4.05 14.84 4.04
CA ASP A 80 3.94 14.48 2.62
C ASP A 80 4.83 13.29 2.22
N THR A 81 5.25 12.49 3.20
CA THR A 81 6.06 11.27 2.97
C THR A 81 5.47 10.06 3.68
N PHE A 82 5.84 8.86 3.24
CA PHE A 82 5.57 7.63 3.96
C PHE A 82 6.69 6.61 3.81
N ASN A 83 6.81 5.71 4.79
CA ASN A 83 7.58 4.47 4.68
C ASN A 83 6.64 3.29 4.82
N GLY A 84 6.96 2.18 4.17
CA GLY A 84 6.09 1.02 4.16
C GLY A 84 6.85 -0.31 4.27
N VAL A 85 6.13 -1.31 4.78
CA VAL A 85 6.59 -2.70 4.77
C VAL A 85 5.46 -3.56 4.22
N ILE A 86 5.76 -4.31 3.17
CA ILE A 86 4.88 -5.33 2.60
C ILE A 86 5.49 -6.69 2.91
N LYS A 87 4.79 -7.53 3.66
CA LYS A 87 5.17 -8.93 3.89
C LYS A 87 4.41 -9.81 2.91
N VAL A 88 5.14 -10.35 1.93
CA VAL A 88 4.59 -11.23 0.90
C VAL A 88 4.97 -12.68 1.21
N PRO A 89 4.01 -13.62 1.27
CA PRO A 89 4.30 -15.03 1.48
C PRO A 89 5.32 -15.58 0.46
N PHE A 90 6.27 -16.38 0.95
CA PHE A 90 7.39 -16.96 0.18
C PHE A 90 8.42 -15.98 -0.40
N LEU A 91 8.04 -14.72 -0.68
CA LEU A 91 8.92 -13.68 -1.21
C LEU A 91 9.61 -12.85 -0.12
N GLY A 92 9.05 -12.82 1.09
CA GLY A 92 9.65 -12.14 2.23
C GLY A 92 9.15 -10.71 2.41
N LYS A 93 9.99 -9.84 2.97
CA LYS A 93 9.63 -8.44 3.28
C LYS A 93 10.15 -7.50 2.20
N ILE A 94 9.25 -6.72 1.61
CA ILE A 94 9.55 -5.61 0.72
C ILE A 94 9.44 -4.32 1.54
N LYS A 95 10.47 -3.47 1.48
CA LYS A 95 10.44 -2.15 2.10
C LYS A 95 10.12 -1.11 1.04
N LEU A 96 9.15 -0.26 1.32
CA LEU A 96 8.88 0.96 0.57
C LEU A 96 9.56 2.08 1.34
N ASN A 97 10.57 2.70 0.73
CA ASN A 97 11.25 3.83 1.34
C ASN A 97 10.97 5.08 0.51
N ASP A 98 10.97 6.23 1.19
CA ASP A 98 10.86 7.54 0.53
C ASP A 98 9.62 7.68 -0.35
N GLY A 99 8.51 7.07 0.09
CA GLY A 99 7.21 7.31 -0.50
C GLY A 99 6.82 8.76 -0.33
N PHE A 100 6.16 9.33 -1.33
CA PHE A 100 5.88 10.77 -1.40
C PHE A 100 4.44 11.04 -1.81
N ARG A 101 3.91 12.17 -1.35
CA ARG A 101 2.59 12.63 -1.74
C ARG A 101 2.63 13.18 -3.17
N ILE A 102 1.61 12.83 -3.95
CA ILE A 102 1.42 13.35 -5.30
C ILE A 102 0.39 14.48 -5.19
N ALA A 103 0.76 15.69 -5.63
CA ALA A 103 -0.18 16.80 -5.72
C ALA A 103 -1.28 16.46 -6.75
N GLU A 104 -2.53 16.82 -6.44
CA GLU A 104 -3.68 16.69 -7.35
C GLU A 104 -3.48 17.44 -8.66
#